data_AF-A0A3N5EQF8-F1
#
_entry.id   AF-A0A3N5EQF8-F1
#
_cell.length_a   1.000
_cell.length_b   1.000
_cell.length_c   1.000
_cell.angle_alpha   90.00
_cell.angle_beta   90.00
_cell.angle_gamma   90.00
#
_symmetry.space_group_name_H-M   'P 1'
#
loop_
_entity.id
_entity.type
_entity.pdbx_description
1 polymer ?
#
loop_
_entity_poly.entity_id
_entity_poly.type
_entity_poly.pdbx_seq_one_letter_code
_entity_poly.pdbx_strand_id
1 'polypeptide(L)'
;KLKAYTLQDDLGMDTVEANIKLGFKPDLRDYGIGAQILRDLGVSKMALLTNNPKKIVGLEGYGIEVVARYPIEIMANAENRGYLQCKRDRMGHLIEVMD
;
A
#
# COMPACT_ATOMS: atom_id res chain seq x y z
N LYS A 1 4.02 3.02 13.91
CA LYS A 1 4.86 3.37 12.75
C LYS A 1 6.30 3.67 13.16
N LEU A 2 6.57 4.72 13.95
CA LEU A 2 7.93 5.02 14.42
C LEU A 2 8.65 3.82 15.07
N LYS A 3 7.98 3.10 15.97
CA LYS A 3 8.53 1.85 16.55
C LYS A 3 8.91 0.79 15.52
N ALA A 4 8.17 0.69 14.41
CA ALA A 4 8.49 -0.26 13.35
C ALA A 4 9.72 0.20 12.56
N TYR A 5 9.92 1.51 12.38
CA TYR A 5 11.12 2.06 11.78
C TYR A 5 12.35 1.81 12.66
N THR A 6 12.24 2.01 13.98
CA THR A 6 13.34 1.64 14.90
C THR A 6 13.75 0.17 14.76
N LEU A 7 12.78 -0.75 14.61
CA LEU A 7 13.11 -2.17 14.38
C LEU A 7 13.72 -2.44 12.99
N GLN A 8 13.35 -1.65 11.99
CA GLN A 8 13.93 -1.73 10.64
C GLN A 8 15.37 -1.23 10.65
N ASP A 9 15.62 -0.08 11.30
CA ASP A 9 16.93 0.57 11.35
C ASP A 9 17.91 -0.18 12.28
N ASP A 10 17.48 -0.50 13.50
CA ASP A 10 18.37 -1.07 14.53
C ASP A 10 18.60 -2.58 14.35
N LEU A 11 17.61 -3.30 13.84
CA LEU A 11 17.63 -4.77 13.75
C LEU A 11 17.57 -5.29 12.32
N GLY A 12 17.51 -4.42 11.31
CA GLY A 12 17.47 -4.80 9.90
C GLY A 12 16.19 -5.55 9.50
N MET A 13 15.12 -5.49 10.31
CA MET A 13 13.86 -6.17 10.00
C MET A 13 13.20 -5.56 8.77
N ASP A 14 12.47 -6.36 8.00
CA ASP A 14 11.62 -5.81 6.95
C ASP A 14 10.32 -5.19 7.51
N THR A 15 9.53 -4.56 6.63
CA THR A 15 8.27 -3.92 7.05
C THR A 15 7.24 -4.91 7.62
N VAL A 16 7.17 -6.12 7.10
CA VAL A 16 6.25 -7.16 7.55
C VAL A 16 6.68 -7.69 8.91
N GLU A 17 7.96 -8.02 9.07
CA GLU A 17 8.57 -8.53 10.30
C GLU A 17 8.43 -7.54 11.44
N ALA A 18 8.75 -6.27 11.21
CA ALA A 18 8.62 -5.23 12.21
C ALA A 18 7.17 -5.08 12.71
N ASN A 19 6.17 -5.18 11.83
CA ASN A 19 4.76 -5.13 12.26
C ASN A 19 4.36 -6.37 13.06
N ILE A 20 4.74 -7.57 12.62
CA ILE A 20 4.45 -8.83 13.32
C ILE A 20 5.11 -8.83 14.71
N LYS A 21 6.37 -8.39 14.81
CA LYS A 21 7.11 -8.28 16.08
C LYS A 21 6.40 -7.36 17.08
N LEU A 22 5.76 -6.31 16.58
CA LEU A 22 4.97 -5.37 17.38
C LEU A 22 3.53 -5.85 17.67
N GLY A 23 3.16 -7.06 17.22
CA GLY A 23 1.84 -7.64 17.43
C GLY A 23 0.76 -7.19 16.44
N PHE A 24 1.14 -6.59 15.31
CA PHE A 24 0.22 -6.12 14.28
C PHE A 24 0.21 -7.04 13.05
N LYS A 25 -0.92 -7.06 12.33
CA LYS A 25 -0.95 -7.64 10.98
C LYS A 25 -0.08 -6.78 10.04
N PRO A 26 0.48 -7.37 8.96
CA PRO A 26 1.28 -6.64 7.99
C PRO A 26 0.52 -5.50 7.28
N ASP A 27 -0.80 -5.65 7.17
CA ASP A 27 -1.71 -4.62 6.67
C ASP A 27 -3.02 -4.69 7.46
N LEU A 28 -3.43 -3.55 8.03
CA LEU A 28 -4.67 -3.39 8.81
C LEU A 28 -5.65 -2.42 8.14
N ARG A 29 -5.36 -1.98 6.90
CA ARG A 29 -6.15 -0.95 6.23
C ARG A 29 -7.50 -1.49 5.78
N ASP A 30 -8.53 -0.69 6.03
CA ASP A 30 -9.87 -0.80 5.45
C ASP A 30 -10.10 0.39 4.50
N TYR A 31 -10.74 0.14 3.36
CA TYR A 31 -10.97 1.17 2.32
C TYR A 31 -12.43 1.67 2.26
N GLY A 32 -13.31 1.15 3.12
CA GLY A 32 -14.75 1.40 3.05
C GLY A 32 -15.15 2.82 3.35
N ILE A 33 -14.48 3.49 4.29
CA ILE A 33 -14.76 4.91 4.59
C ILE A 33 -14.43 5.79 3.37
N GLY A 34 -13.28 5.58 2.74
CA GLY A 34 -12.90 6.32 1.53
C GLY A 34 -13.86 6.05 0.38
N ALA A 35 -14.29 4.80 0.21
CA ALA A 35 -15.27 4.43 -0.81
C ALA A 35 -16.63 5.10 -0.57
N GLN A 36 -17.11 5.14 0.68
CA GLN A 36 -18.39 5.79 1.02
C GLN A 36 -18.36 7.29 0.73
N ILE A 37 -17.26 7.98 1.05
CA ILE A 37 -17.09 9.39 0.71
C ILE A 37 -17.17 9.59 -0.82
N LEU A 38 -16.46 8.78 -1.59
CA LEU A 38 -16.48 8.86 -3.06
C LEU A 38 -17.88 8.63 -3.63
N ARG A 39 -18.62 7.65 -3.07
CA ARG A 39 -20.00 7.36 -3.45
C ARG A 39 -20.95 8.51 -3.13
N ASP A 40 -20.80 9.13 -1.96
CA ASP A 40 -21.58 10.30 -1.54
C ASP A 40 -21.36 11.49 -2.48
N LEU A 41 -20.13 11.65 -2.97
CA LEU A 41 -19.78 12.63 -4.02
C LEU A 41 -20.25 12.23 -5.43
N GLY A 42 -20.96 11.11 -5.58
CA GLY A 42 -21.50 10.63 -6.86
C GLY A 42 -20.52 9.86 -7.74
N VAL A 43 -19.33 9.51 -7.24
CA VAL A 43 -18.34 8.73 -8.00
C VAL A 43 -18.77 7.26 -8.07
N SER A 44 -18.96 6.77 -9.28
CA SER A 44 -19.26 5.35 -9.57
C SER A 44 -18.20 4.67 -10.42
N LYS A 45 -17.43 5.44 -11.19
CA LYS A 45 -16.29 4.97 -11.99
C LYS A 45 -15.11 5.94 -11.83
N MET A 46 -13.89 5.42 -11.75
CA MET A 46 -12.69 6.26 -11.72
C MET A 46 -11.46 5.57 -12.27
N ALA A 47 -10.52 6.38 -12.75
CA ALA A 47 -9.14 5.94 -12.91
C ALA A 47 -8.39 6.13 -11.59
N LEU A 48 -7.69 5.09 -11.14
CA LEU A 48 -7.04 5.08 -9.84
C LEU A 48 -5.52 5.13 -9.96
N LEU A 49 -4.93 6.12 -9.32
CA LEU A 49 -3.48 6.21 -9.13
C LEU A 49 -3.06 5.26 -7.98
N THR A 50 -2.49 4.09 -8.29
CA THR A 50 -2.09 3.11 -7.26
C THR A 50 -1.09 2.06 -7.75
N ASN A 51 -0.19 1.67 -6.86
CA ASN A 51 0.66 0.48 -6.98
C ASN A 51 0.17 -0.68 -6.10
N ASN A 52 -0.91 -0.51 -5.35
CA ASN A 52 -1.46 -1.56 -4.50
C ASN A 52 -2.75 -2.13 -5.12
N PRO A 53 -2.72 -3.36 -5.67
CA PRO A 53 -3.90 -4.03 -6.22
C PRO A 53 -5.03 -4.20 -5.20
N LYS A 54 -4.72 -4.34 -3.91
CA LYS A 54 -5.73 -4.49 -2.86
C LYS A 54 -6.62 -3.25 -2.73
N LYS A 55 -6.14 -2.06 -3.12
CA LYS A 55 -6.99 -0.86 -3.17
C LYS A 55 -8.07 -0.99 -4.23
N ILE A 56 -7.74 -1.58 -5.39
CA ILE A 56 -8.68 -1.77 -6.51
C ILE A 56 -9.83 -2.67 -6.04
N VAL A 57 -9.49 -3.88 -5.59
CA VAL A 57 -10.48 -4.84 -5.06
C VAL A 57 -11.28 -4.25 -3.91
N GLY A 58 -10.59 -3.53 -3.01
CA GLY A 58 -11.22 -2.87 -1.88
C GLY A 58 -12.28 -1.86 -2.29
N LEU A 59 -12.03 -1.04 -3.33
CA LEU A 59 -12.96 -0.02 -3.81
C LEU A 59 -14.10 -0.61 -4.66
N GLU A 60 -13.81 -1.63 -5.48
CA GLU A 60 -14.80 -2.34 -6.28
C GLU A 60 -15.86 -3.02 -5.40
N GLY A 61 -15.44 -3.55 -4.25
CA GLY A 61 -16.36 -4.11 -3.23
C GLY A 61 -17.39 -3.12 -2.68
N TYR A 62 -17.18 -1.81 -2.83
CA TYR A 62 -18.12 -0.75 -2.44
C TYR A 62 -18.82 -0.10 -3.65
N GLY A 63 -18.81 -0.76 -4.81
CA GLY A 63 -19.52 -0.30 -6.01
C GLY A 63 -18.87 0.91 -6.68
N ILE A 64 -17.54 1.01 -6.60
CA ILE A 64 -16.75 1.96 -7.40
C ILE A 64 -15.93 1.16 -8.40
N GLU A 65 -16.26 1.28 -9.68
CA GLU A 65 -15.55 0.61 -10.76
C GLU A 65 -14.22 1.33 -11.04
N VAL A 66 -13.11 0.59 -11.00
CA VAL A 66 -11.79 1.12 -11.37
C VAL A 66 -11.56 0.85 -12.85
N VAL A 67 -11.83 1.85 -13.69
CA VAL A 67 -11.76 1.71 -15.17
C VAL A 67 -10.34 1.77 -15.72
N ALA A 68 -9.40 2.30 -14.95
CA ALA A 68 -7.98 2.32 -15.30
C ALA A 68 -7.12 2.37 -14.03
N ARG A 69 -5.95 1.75 -14.08
CA ARG A 69 -4.90 1.89 -13.07
C ARG A 69 -3.75 2.70 -13.66
N TYR A 70 -3.38 3.76 -12.97
CA TYR A 70 -2.16 4.51 -13.25
C TYR A 70 -1.14 4.25 -12.14
N PRO A 71 0.08 3.77 -12.45
CA PRO A 71 1.11 3.58 -11.43
C PRO A 71 1.58 4.93 -10.85
N ILE A 72 2.03 4.91 -9.59
CA ILE A 72 2.70 6.04 -8.93
C ILE A 72 4.09 5.59 -8.50
N GLU A 73 5.06 5.66 -9.40
CA GLU A 73 6.41 5.18 -9.13
C GLU A 73 7.37 6.32 -8.79
N ILE A 74 8.36 6.00 -7.97
CA ILE A 74 9.45 6.91 -7.58
C ILE A 74 10.76 6.13 -7.70
N MET A 75 11.84 6.84 -8.01
CA MET A 75 13.18 6.25 -7.92
C MET A 75 13.49 5.89 -6.46
N ALA A 76 14.05 4.71 -6.24
CA ALA A 76 14.43 4.28 -4.91
C ALA A 76 15.68 5.06 -4.47
N ASN A 77 15.77 5.36 -3.18
CA ASN A 77 17.01 5.84 -2.56
C ASN A 77 17.52 4.83 -1.53
N ALA A 78 18.67 5.10 -0.93
CA ALA A 78 19.28 4.19 0.02
C ALA A 78 18.34 3.86 1.21
N GLU A 79 17.56 4.85 1.66
CA GLU A 79 16.70 4.73 2.84
C GLU A 79 15.40 3.96 2.56
N ASN A 80 14.80 4.13 1.38
CA ASN A 80 13.49 3.56 1.07
C ASN A 80 13.53 2.26 0.26
N ARG A 81 14.71 1.86 -0.24
CA ARG A 81 14.88 0.67 -1.09
C ARG A 81 14.31 -0.59 -0.44
N GLY A 82 14.73 -0.90 0.79
CA GLY A 82 14.25 -2.08 1.51
C GLY A 82 12.73 -2.04 1.76
N TYR A 83 12.20 -0.86 2.05
CA TYR A 83 10.76 -0.66 2.20
C TYR A 83 10.00 -0.95 0.89
N LEU A 84 10.46 -0.41 -0.25
CA LEU A 84 9.83 -0.63 -1.56
C LEU A 84 9.93 -2.09 -2.01
N GLN A 85 11.08 -2.74 -1.80
CA GLN A 85 11.27 -4.18 -2.03
C GLN A 85 10.30 -5.01 -1.20
N CYS A 86 10.17 -4.72 0.10
CA CYS A 86 9.22 -5.40 0.96
C CYS A 86 7.77 -5.21 0.48
N LYS A 87 7.40 -4.00 0.01
CA LYS A 87 6.08 -3.76 -0.58
C LYS A 87 5.82 -4.63 -1.80
N ARG A 88 6.80 -4.73 -2.71
CA ARG A 88 6.70 -5.56 -3.91
C ARG A 88 6.65 -7.05 -3.57
N ASP A 89 7.68 -7.55 -2.90
CA ASP A 89 7.97 -8.97 -2.75
C ASP A 89 7.09 -9.63 -1.68
N ARG A 90 6.71 -8.88 -0.64
CA ARG A 90 5.94 -9.44 0.49
C ARG A 90 4.50 -8.99 0.56
N MET A 91 4.17 -7.81 0.01
CA MET A 91 2.82 -7.24 0.12
C MET A 91 2.06 -7.24 -1.21
N GLY A 92 2.68 -7.70 -2.30
CA GLY A 92 2.06 -7.84 -3.62
C GLY A 92 1.80 -6.50 -4.32
N HIS A 93 2.58 -5.47 -3.98
CA HIS A 93 2.50 -4.20 -4.70
C HIS A 93 3.15 -4.32 -6.09
N LEU A 94 2.54 -3.66 -7.08
CA LEU A 94 3.03 -3.53 -8.44
C LEU A 94 4.00 -2.34 -8.51
N ILE A 95 5.24 -2.56 -8.08
CA ILE A 95 6.29 -1.53 -8.03
C ILE A 95 7.53 -2.09 -8.72
N GLU A 96 8.10 -1.33 -9.64
CA GLU A 96 9.46 -1.54 -10.11
C GLU A 96 10.44 -0.82 -9.18
N VAL A 97 11.36 -1.57 -8.56
CA VAL A 97 12.40 -0.98 -7.70
C VAL A 97 13.59 -0.65 -8.59
N MET A 98 13.59 0.56 -9.15
CA MET A 98 14.64 1.07 -10.04
C MET A 98 15.78 1.68 -9.23
N ASP A 99 17.00 1.58 -9.77
CA ASP A 99 18.22 2.21 -9.25
C ASP A 99 18.37 3.67 -9.68
#